data_AF-A0A660WFU4-F1
#
_entry.id   AF-A0A660WFU4-F1
#
_cell.length_a   1.000
_cell.length_b   1.000
_cell.length_c   1.000
_cell.angle_alpha   90.00
_cell.angle_beta   90.00
_cell.angle_gamma   90.00
#
_symmetry.space_group_name_H-M   'P 1'
#
loop_
_entity.id
_entity.type
_entity.pdbx_description
1 polymer ?
#
loop_
_entity_poly.entity_id
_entity_poly.type
_entity_poly.pdbx_seq_one_letter_code
_entity_poly.pdbx_strand_id
1 'polypeptide(L)'
;LPAEHKCSGMHGHSYRVDIHVAGPLPEGSGWLMDFADLKAITAPVINTLDHANLNEIPGLEISTSEMIAKYVWEKIKPRLPLLAAVAIWESETSRCVYRGK
;
A
#
# COMPACT_ATOMS: atom_id res chain seq x y z
N LEU A 1 17.13 -0.44 -14.62
CA LEU A 1 16.96 0.77 -15.45
C LEU A 1 18.32 1.13 -16.04
N PRO A 2 18.38 1.80 -17.21
CA PRO A 2 19.62 2.38 -17.70
C PRO A 2 20.24 3.33 -16.66
N ALA A 3 21.56 3.48 -16.66
CA ALA A 3 22.26 4.26 -15.63
C ALA A 3 21.84 5.74 -15.66
N GLU A 4 21.51 6.26 -16.84
CA GLU A 4 21.08 7.63 -17.11
C GLU A 4 19.63 7.93 -16.73
N HIS A 5 18.81 6.91 -16.41
CA HIS A 5 17.42 7.12 -16.03
C HIS A 5 17.34 7.74 -14.63
N LYS A 6 16.59 8.82 -14.43
CA LYS A 6 16.53 9.54 -13.15
C LYS A 6 16.25 8.67 -11.90
N CYS A 7 15.48 7.59 -12.05
CA CYS A 7 15.16 6.65 -10.97
C CYS A 7 16.24 5.59 -10.69
N SER A 8 17.36 5.58 -11.41
CA SER A 8 18.49 4.66 -11.17
C SER A 8 19.31 5.07 -9.93
N GLY A 9 19.34 6.37 -9.60
CA GLY A 9 20.00 6.92 -8.43
C GLY A 9 19.13 6.87 -7.17
N MET A 10 19.77 7.01 -6.01
CA MET A 10 19.06 7.07 -4.73
C MET A 10 18.17 8.32 -4.68
N HIS A 11 16.88 8.12 -4.42
CA HIS A 11 15.88 9.16 -4.24
C HIS A 11 14.73 8.62 -3.37
N GLY A 12 13.78 9.48 -3.02
CA GLY A 12 12.62 9.09 -2.23
C GLY A 12 11.39 9.92 -2.57
N HIS A 13 10.26 9.54 -2.00
CA HIS A 13 8.97 10.19 -2.21
C HIS A 13 8.17 10.22 -0.92
N SER A 14 7.29 11.21 -0.80
CA SER A 14 6.21 11.20 0.19
C SER A 14 5.06 10.33 -0.33
N TYR A 15 5.22 9.01 -0.23
CA TYR A 15 4.22 8.07 -0.71
C TYR A 15 2.89 8.24 0.05
N ARG A 16 1.78 8.18 -0.68
CA ARG A 16 0.44 8.01 -0.09
C ARG A 16 -0.09 6.61 -0.41
N VAL A 17 -0.64 5.95 0.61
CA VAL A 17 -1.27 4.63 0.47
C VAL A 17 -2.77 4.75 0.70
N ASP A 18 -3.57 4.38 -0.29
CA ASP A 18 -5.02 4.25 -0.11
C ASP A 18 -5.36 2.77 0.11
N ILE A 19 -6.08 2.47 1.19
CA ILE A 19 -6.60 1.14 1.50
C ILE A 19 -8.09 1.10 1.19
N HIS A 20 -8.47 0.29 0.21
CA HIS A 20 -9.86 0.16 -0.20
C HIS A 20 -10.43 -1.13 0.37
N VAL A 21 -11.54 -1.03 1.10
CA VAL A 21 -12.33 -2.18 1.57
C VAL A 21 -13.65 -2.24 0.82
N ALA A 22 -14.14 -3.44 0.56
CA ALA A 22 -15.45 -3.67 -0.06
C ALA A 22 -16.16 -4.84 0.60
N GLY A 23 -17.46 -4.68 0.83
CA GLY A 23 -18.31 -5.66 1.50
C GLY A 23 -19.74 -5.15 1.62
N PRO A 24 -20.66 -6.00 2.08
CA PRO A 24 -22.05 -5.59 2.32
C PRO A 24 -22.13 -4.57 3.46
N LEU A 25 -23.02 -3.59 3.33
CA LEU A 25 -23.30 -2.65 4.41
C LEU A 25 -24.11 -3.37 5.51
N PRO A 26 -23.60 -3.50 6.75
CA PRO A 26 -24.33 -4.13 7.85
C PRO A 26 -25.57 -3.29 8.23
N GLU A 27 -26.70 -3.97 8.43
CA GLU A 27 -27.93 -3.31 8.88
C GLU A 27 -27.72 -2.60 10.22
N GLY A 28 -28.24 -1.38 10.33
CA GLY A 28 -28.23 -0.58 11.56
C GLY A 28 -26.95 0.22 11.84
N SER A 29 -25.81 -0.16 11.28
CA SER A 29 -24.53 0.54 11.55
C SER A 29 -24.29 1.79 10.70
N GLY A 30 -24.80 1.81 9.46
CA GLY A 30 -24.57 2.90 8.50
C GLY A 30 -23.16 2.97 7.90
N TRP A 31 -22.27 2.03 8.23
CA TRP A 31 -20.90 1.95 7.70
C TRP A 31 -20.43 0.50 7.54
N LEU A 32 -19.44 0.23 6.68
CA LEU A 32 -18.92 -1.14 6.49
C LEU A 32 -17.98 -1.57 7.63
N MET A 33 -17.09 -0.66 8.04
CA MET A 33 -16.03 -0.92 9.00
C MET A 33 -15.61 0.42 9.63
N ASP A 34 -15.25 0.39 10.91
CA ASP A 34 -14.67 1.56 11.57
C ASP A 34 -13.27 1.87 11.00
N PHE A 35 -13.00 3.14 10.72
CA PHE A 35 -11.69 3.56 10.23
C PHE A 35 -10.58 3.39 11.27
N ALA A 36 -10.88 3.42 12.57
CA ALA A 36 -9.91 3.14 13.63
C ALA A 36 -9.43 1.68 13.58
N ASP A 37 -10.35 0.73 13.37
CA ASP A 37 -10.01 -0.68 13.21
C ASP A 37 -9.19 -0.90 11.93
N LEU A 38 -9.60 -0.25 10.81
CA LEU A 38 -8.85 -0.31 9.56
C LEU A 38 -7.42 0.21 9.75
N LYS A 39 -7.25 1.33 10.47
CA LYS A 39 -5.94 1.89 10.80
C LYS A 39 -5.14 0.94 11.69
N ALA A 40 -5.75 0.34 12.72
CA ALA A 40 -5.07 -0.58 13.62
C ALA A 40 -4.56 -1.84 12.90
N ILE A 41 -5.34 -2.38 11.96
CA ILE A 41 -4.96 -3.56 11.17
C ILE A 41 -3.84 -3.25 10.17
N THR A 42 -3.86 -2.06 9.56
CA THR A 42 -2.92 -1.69 8.49
C THR A 42 -1.63 -1.05 8.99
N ALA A 43 -1.66 -0.33 10.11
CA ALA A 43 -0.50 0.38 10.66
C ALA A 43 0.76 -0.49 10.86
N PRO A 44 0.68 -1.75 11.35
CA PRO A 44 1.87 -2.60 11.48
C PRO A 44 2.61 -2.85 10.16
N VAL A 45 1.92 -2.81 9.02
CA VAL A 45 2.54 -2.93 7.70
C VAL A 45 3.06 -1.58 7.23
N ILE A 46 2.24 -0.53 7.29
CA ILE A 46 2.61 0.80 6.82
C ILE A 46 3.81 1.37 7.59
N ASN A 47 3.87 1.16 8.90
CA ASN A 47 4.98 1.62 9.73
C ASN A 47 6.32 0.92 9.42
N THR A 48 6.32 -0.22 8.73
CA THR A 48 7.57 -0.84 8.26
C THR A 48 8.13 -0.16 7.02
N LEU A 49 7.30 0.62 6.31
CA LEU A 49 7.67 1.34 5.10
C LEU A 49 8.01 2.81 5.40
N ASP A 50 7.38 3.39 6.43
CA ASP A 50 7.61 4.78 6.82
C ASP A 50 9.05 5.00 7.31
N HIS A 51 9.66 6.11 6.86
CA HIS A 51 11.05 6.46 7.18
C HIS A 51 12.08 5.34 6.93
N ALA A 52 11.83 4.43 5.98
CA ALA A 52 12.70 3.32 5.65
C ALA A 52 13.26 3.42 4.22
N ASN A 53 14.43 2.82 3.98
CA ASN A 53 14.90 2.51 2.64
C ASN A 53 14.16 1.27 2.13
N LEU A 54 13.25 1.44 1.17
CA LEU A 54 12.41 0.34 0.69
C LEU A 54 13.22 -0.82 0.08
N ASN A 55 14.37 -0.53 -0.55
CA ASN A 55 15.23 -1.54 -1.15
C ASN A 55 15.89 -2.47 -0.13
N GLU A 56 15.92 -2.10 1.16
CA GLU A 56 16.45 -2.92 2.26
C GLU A 56 15.38 -3.82 2.89
N ILE A 57 14.11 -3.63 2.52
CA ILE A 57 13.00 -4.44 3.02
C ILE A 57 12.89 -5.72 2.20
N PRO A 58 12.93 -6.92 2.82
CA PRO A 58 12.81 -8.18 2.10
C PRO A 58 11.52 -8.25 1.26
N GLY A 59 11.68 -8.47 -0.05
CA GLY A 59 10.58 -8.47 -1.02
C GLY A 59 10.28 -7.12 -1.69
N LEU A 60 11.07 -6.07 -1.41
CA LEU A 60 11.02 -4.75 -2.04
C LEU A 60 12.38 -4.30 -2.59
N GLU A 61 13.28 -5.24 -2.89
CA GLU A 61 14.59 -4.96 -3.51
C GLU A 61 14.43 -4.18 -4.83
N ILE A 62 13.29 -4.39 -5.52
CA ILE A 62 12.79 -3.59 -6.64
C ILE A 62 11.51 -2.88 -6.17
N SER A 63 11.65 -1.65 -5.68
CA SER A 63 10.59 -0.88 -5.03
C SER A 63 9.81 0.02 -5.98
N THR A 64 9.33 -0.50 -7.12
CA THR A 64 8.39 0.27 -7.97
C THR A 64 7.02 0.40 -7.30
N SER A 65 6.21 1.36 -7.73
CA SER A 65 4.84 1.55 -7.22
C SER A 65 3.98 0.28 -7.30
N GLU A 66 4.13 -0.53 -8.35
CA GLU A 66 3.46 -1.82 -8.53
C GLU A 66 3.89 -2.83 -7.47
N MET A 67 5.20 -2.94 -7.23
CA MET A 67 5.76 -3.89 -6.27
C MET A 67 5.42 -3.52 -4.83
N ILE A 68 5.43 -2.22 -4.50
CA ILE A 68 4.98 -1.71 -3.20
C ILE A 68 3.50 -2.03 -2.99
N ALA A 69 2.64 -1.80 -3.99
CA ALA A 69 1.20 -2.07 -3.89
C ALA A 69 0.93 -3.56 -3.65
N LYS A 70 1.65 -4.45 -4.36
CA LYS A 70 1.57 -5.90 -4.18
C LYS A 70 2.07 -6.33 -2.80
N TYR A 71 3.21 -5.81 -2.36
CA TYR A 71 3.77 -6.09 -1.04
C TYR A 71 2.80 -5.74 0.09
N VAL A 72 2.26 -4.52 0.07
CA VAL A 72 1.28 -4.05 1.06
C VAL A 72 0.04 -4.93 1.06
N TRP A 73 -0.48 -5.29 -0.13
CA TRP A 73 -1.60 -6.20 -0.26
C TRP A 73 -1.33 -7.56 0.39
N GLU A 74 -0.21 -8.21 0.07
CA GLU A 74 0.13 -9.54 0.56
C GLU A 74 0.26 -9.58 2.10
N LYS A 75 0.76 -8.49 2.70
CA LYS A 75 0.90 -8.39 4.16
C LYS A 75 -0.41 -8.06 4.89
N ILE A 76 -1.32 -7.33 4.24
CA ILE A 76 -2.60 -6.88 4.84
C ILE A 76 -3.72 -7.90 4.61
N LYS A 77 -3.83 -8.49 3.40
CA LYS A 77 -4.97 -9.34 2.99
C LYS A 77 -5.29 -10.48 3.98
N PRO A 78 -4.31 -11.19 4.58
CA PRO A 78 -4.61 -12.25 5.56
C PRO A 78 -5.30 -11.75 6.83
N ARG A 79 -5.13 -10.47 7.19
CA ARG A 79 -5.71 -9.82 8.39
C ARG A 79 -6.95 -8.99 8.07
N LEU A 80 -7.14 -8.63 6.80
CA LEU A 80 -8.27 -7.85 6.31
C LEU A 80 -8.90 -8.53 5.09
N PRO A 81 -9.78 -9.54 5.30
CA PRO A 81 -10.42 -10.25 4.19
C PRO A 81 -11.24 -9.34 3.27
N LEU A 82 -11.77 -8.22 3.79
CA LEU A 82 -12.51 -7.20 3.03
C LEU A 82 -11.63 -6.31 2.14
N LEU A 83 -10.30 -6.45 2.18
CA LEU A 83 -9.39 -5.68 1.34
C LEU A 83 -9.70 -5.93 -0.15
N ALA A 84 -10.01 -4.84 -0.86
CA ALA A 84 -10.47 -4.83 -2.25
C ALA A 84 -9.46 -4.19 -3.20
N ALA A 85 -8.70 -3.19 -2.74
CA ALA A 85 -7.56 -2.64 -3.48
C ALA A 85 -6.54 -1.99 -2.53
N VAL A 86 -5.30 -1.92 -2.99
CA VAL A 86 -4.26 -1.04 -2.44
C VAL A 86 -3.83 -0.10 -3.54
N ALA A 87 -3.85 1.21 -3.29
CA ALA A 87 -3.28 2.19 -4.20
C ALA A 87 -2.02 2.82 -3.61
N ILE A 88 -0.96 2.89 -4.41
CA ILE A 88 0.28 3.59 -4.08
C ILE A 88 0.38 4.81 -4.97
N TRP A 89 0.45 5.97 -4.34
CA TRP A 89 0.78 7.24 -4.99
C TRP A 89 2.24 7.53 -4.75
N GLU A 90 3.04 7.52 -5.81
CA GLU A 90 4.44 7.95 -5.76
C GLU A 90 4.54 9.47 -5.73
N SER A 91 3.63 10.14 -6.42
CA SER A 91 3.50 11.59 -6.43
C SER A 91 2.03 11.98 -6.52
N GLU A 92 1.73 13.27 -6.48
CA GLU A 92 0.35 13.79 -6.60
C GLU A 92 -0.34 13.38 -7.92
N THR A 93 0.43 13.05 -8.96
CA THR A 93 -0.08 12.77 -10.31
C THR A 93 0.17 11.34 -10.79
N SER A 94 0.91 10.53 -10.02
CA SER A 94 1.32 9.18 -10.42
C SER A 94 0.86 8.14 -9.39
N ARG A 95 0.04 7.17 -9.84
CA ARG A 95 -0.57 6.15 -8.98
C ARG A 95 -0.61 4.77 -9.62
N CYS A 96 -0.31 3.75 -8.82
CA CYS A 96 -0.60 2.35 -9.13
C CYS A 96 -1.73 1.82 -8.23
N VAL A 97 -2.58 0.92 -8.76
CA VAL A 97 -3.64 0.25 -7.98
C VAL A 97 -3.57 -1.25 -8.18
N TYR A 98 -3.36 -1.99 -7.09
CA TYR A 98 -3.35 -3.45 -7.07
C TYR A 98 -4.62 -4.01 -6.44
N ARG A 99 -5.22 -5.04 -7.05
CA ARG A 99 -6.51 -5.65 -6.65
C ARG A 99 -6.43 -7.16 -6.36
N GLY A 100 -5.23 -7.71 -6.20
CA GLY A 100 -5.03 -9.13 -5.88
C GLY A 100 -5.30 -10.10 -7.03
N LYS A 101 -5.15 -9.65 -8.28
CA LYS A 101 -5.26 -10.45 -9.51
C LYS A 101 -4.06 -10.17 -10.40
#